data_AF-M1XL52-F1
#
_entry.id   AF-M1XL52-F1
#
_cell.length_a   1.000
_cell.length_b   1.000
_cell.length_c   1.000
_cell.angle_alpha   90.00
_cell.angle_beta   90.00
_cell.angle_gamma   90.00
#
_symmetry.space_group_name_H-M   'P 1'
#
loop_
_entity.id
_entity.type
_entity.pdbx_description
1 polymer ?
#
loop_
_entity_poly.entity_id
_entity_poly.type
_entity_poly.pdbx_seq_one_letter_code
_entity_poly.pdbx_strand_id
1 'polypeptide(L)'
;MYAVSLLRSVRQIEVHASQILEMRMLSGFETELRLLQTQSTLIDLAELLRSSTPLPADQHKSHVESAVMNILKHQYKTFSPAQEELRTEVIDTARQGAEIEYGGSWLFVPLGEDGAQAKNWNPVIKILQQRLPEIVSDFNQISHRIQTDGGEKRLNRSCKNILEMLEVLEYTLDRSTATNGYVSHRTDHNQDNLLKSIEREITVLRGDTDA
;
A
#
# COMPACT_ATOMS: atom_id res chain seq x y z
N MET A 1 -9.07 10.46 5.54
CA MET A 1 -7.77 10.07 4.94
C MET A 1 -7.87 10.22 3.42
N TYR A 2 -6.77 10.26 2.65
CA TYR A 2 -6.83 10.30 1.18
C TYR A 2 -6.15 9.09 0.54
N ALA A 3 -6.71 8.60 -0.57
CA ALA A 3 -6.17 7.47 -1.32
C ALA A 3 -4.70 7.66 -1.74
N VAL A 4 -4.33 8.91 -2.08
CA VAL A 4 -2.97 9.25 -2.50
C VAL A 4 -1.91 8.91 -1.43
N SER A 5 -2.27 8.95 -0.14
CA SER A 5 -1.34 8.59 0.94
C SER A 5 -0.95 7.11 0.88
N LEU A 6 -1.92 6.21 0.71
CA LEU A 6 -1.68 4.77 0.60
C LEU A 6 -0.92 4.43 -0.70
N LEU A 7 -1.38 5.00 -1.82
CA LEU A 7 -0.79 4.76 -3.13
C LEU A 7 0.66 5.25 -3.20
N ARG A 8 0.98 6.38 -2.58
CA ARG A 8 2.34 6.92 -2.53
C ARG A 8 3.26 6.03 -1.71
N SER A 9 2.83 5.50 -0.57
CA SER A 9 3.62 4.58 0.25
C SER A 9 3.99 3.31 -0.53
N VAL A 10 3.01 2.68 -1.18
CA VAL A 10 3.26 1.47 -2.00
C VAL A 10 4.18 1.77 -3.18
N ARG A 11 3.96 2.89 -3.87
CA ARG A 11 4.83 3.28 -4.98
C ARG A 11 6.25 3.60 -4.52
N GLN A 12 6.43 4.18 -3.33
CA GLN A 12 7.75 4.43 -2.76
C GLN A 12 8.50 3.13 -2.45
N ILE A 13 7.80 2.12 -1.92
CA ILE A 13 8.34 0.77 -1.70
C ILE A 13 8.83 0.16 -3.03
N GLU A 14 8.02 0.25 -4.09
CA GLU A 14 8.38 -0.22 -5.44
C GLU A 14 9.62 0.50 -5.98
N VAL A 15 9.70 1.83 -5.82
CA VAL A 15 10.87 2.63 -6.23
C VAL A 15 12.12 2.19 -5.47
N HIS A 16 12.03 1.95 -4.16
CA HIS A 16 13.17 1.45 -3.39
C HIS A 16 13.60 0.06 -3.86
N ALA A 17 12.65 -0.85 -4.12
CA ALA A 17 12.93 -2.19 -4.63
C ALA A 17 13.65 -2.14 -5.98
N SER A 18 13.13 -1.33 -6.92
CA SER A 18 13.75 -1.10 -8.23
C SER A 18 15.17 -0.57 -8.10
N GLN A 19 15.37 0.44 -7.24
CA GLN A 19 16.70 1.03 -7.01
C GLN A 19 17.68 0.05 -6.40
N ILE A 20 17.25 -0.85 -5.51
CA ILE A 20 18.09 -1.92 -4.97
C ILE A 20 18.43 -2.93 -6.07
N LEU A 21 17.46 -3.33 -6.90
CA LEU A 21 17.68 -4.27 -7.99
C LEU A 21 18.65 -3.73 -9.06
N GLU A 22 18.68 -2.42 -9.29
CA GLU A 22 19.63 -1.77 -10.20
C GLU A 22 21.07 -1.72 -9.65
N MET A 23 21.28 -1.94 -8.34
CA MET A 23 22.62 -1.93 -7.76
C MET A 23 23.46 -3.10 -8.24
N ARG A 24 24.73 -2.83 -8.53
CA ARG A 24 25.70 -3.86 -8.96
C ARG A 24 26.06 -4.83 -7.83
N MET A 25 26.18 -4.34 -6.60
CA MET A 25 26.49 -5.13 -5.40
C MET A 25 25.46 -4.77 -4.32
N LEU A 26 24.88 -5.77 -3.66
CA LEU A 26 23.92 -5.58 -2.57
C LEU A 26 24.63 -5.58 -1.22
N SER A 27 25.54 -4.63 -1.04
CA SER A 27 26.37 -4.51 0.15
C SER A 27 26.56 -3.04 0.54
N GLY A 28 26.67 -2.80 1.84
CA GLY A 28 27.00 -1.48 2.38
C GLY A 28 25.78 -0.59 2.65
N PHE A 29 26.11 0.67 2.99
CA PHE A 29 25.18 1.62 3.61
C PHE A 29 23.96 1.95 2.74
N GLU A 30 24.12 2.04 1.42
CA GLU A 30 23.00 2.43 0.53
C GLU A 30 21.90 1.37 0.49
N THR A 31 22.27 0.09 0.36
CA THR A 31 21.32 -1.02 0.41
C THR A 31 20.62 -1.07 1.77
N GLU A 32 21.39 -0.93 2.85
CA GLU A 32 20.85 -0.92 4.22
C GLU A 32 19.82 0.22 4.41
N LEU A 33 20.19 1.44 4.01
CA LEU A 33 19.33 2.61 4.12
C LEU A 33 18.00 2.42 3.38
N ARG A 34 18.02 1.87 2.17
CA ARG A 34 16.81 1.64 1.37
C ARG A 34 15.91 0.55 1.98
N LEU A 35 16.50 -0.51 2.53
CA LEU A 35 15.73 -1.53 3.26
C LEU A 35 15.07 -0.94 4.52
N LEU A 36 15.80 -0.11 5.28
CA LEU A 36 15.25 0.57 6.46
C LEU A 36 14.12 1.55 6.09
N GLN A 37 14.31 2.35 5.04
CA GLN A 37 13.27 3.26 4.54
C GLN A 37 12.03 2.50 4.06
N THR A 38 12.21 1.34 3.44
CA THR A 38 11.11 0.46 3.03
C THR A 38 10.35 -0.06 4.23
N GLN A 39 11.04 -0.57 5.26
CA GLN A 39 10.41 -1.00 6.51
C GLN A 39 9.62 0.12 7.18
N SER A 40 10.19 1.33 7.27
CA SER A 40 9.48 2.49 7.81
C SER A 40 8.22 2.81 7.00
N THR A 41 8.31 2.74 5.68
CA THR A 41 7.16 3.01 4.79
C THR A 41 6.06 1.95 4.96
N LEU A 42 6.43 0.68 5.15
CA LEU A 42 5.50 -0.41 5.44
C LEU A 42 4.82 -0.24 6.80
N ILE A 43 5.56 0.21 7.81
CA ILE A 43 5.02 0.56 9.13
C ILE A 43 3.97 1.65 9.02
N ASP A 44 4.30 2.74 8.32
CA ASP A 44 3.38 3.86 8.13
C ASP A 44 2.14 3.44 7.33
N LEU A 45 2.32 2.59 6.31
CA LEU A 45 1.22 2.02 5.54
C LEU A 45 0.30 1.15 6.40
N ALA A 46 0.87 0.29 7.24
CA ALA A 46 0.11 -0.55 8.16
C ALA A 46 -0.69 0.30 9.15
N GLU A 47 -0.10 1.38 9.67
CA GLU A 47 -0.78 2.31 10.59
C GLU A 47 -1.93 3.06 9.91
N LEU A 48 -1.72 3.52 8.68
CA LEU A 48 -2.80 4.14 7.89
C LEU A 48 -3.97 3.19 7.68
N LEU A 49 -3.69 1.93 7.32
CA LEU A 49 -4.73 0.92 7.15
C LEU A 49 -5.42 0.59 8.48
N ARG A 50 -4.66 0.42 9.58
CA ARG A 50 -5.17 0.17 10.93
C ARG A 50 -6.12 1.27 11.39
N SER A 51 -5.74 2.53 11.21
CA SER A 51 -6.56 3.69 11.59
C SER A 51 -7.89 3.77 10.85
N SER A 52 -8.04 3.00 9.77
CA SER A 52 -9.21 2.99 8.92
C SER A 52 -10.01 1.69 8.99
N THR A 53 -9.68 0.77 9.91
CA THR A 53 -10.43 -0.48 10.05
C THR A 53 -11.73 -0.27 10.82
N PRO A 54 -12.84 -0.93 10.42
CA PRO A 54 -12.95 -1.87 9.30
C PRO A 54 -12.92 -1.17 7.95
N LEU A 55 -12.24 -1.77 6.96
CA LEU A 55 -12.18 -1.23 5.61
C LEU A 55 -13.54 -1.42 4.92
N PRO A 56 -14.24 -0.36 4.49
CA PRO A 56 -15.46 -0.50 3.71
C PRO A 56 -15.15 -1.18 2.37
N ALA A 57 -16.02 -2.07 1.92
CA ALA A 57 -15.92 -2.68 0.58
C ALA A 57 -17.16 -2.46 -0.28
N ASP A 58 -17.92 -1.42 0.04
CA ASP A 58 -18.99 -0.97 -0.84
C ASP A 58 -18.42 -0.58 -2.19
N GLN A 59 -19.19 -0.83 -3.23
CA GLN A 59 -18.78 -0.54 -4.60
C GLN A 59 -19.57 0.64 -5.14
N HIS A 60 -18.89 1.43 -5.96
CA HIS A 60 -19.56 2.41 -6.80
C HIS A 60 -20.34 1.73 -7.93
N LYS A 61 -21.25 2.48 -8.56
CA LYS A 61 -21.77 2.08 -9.88
C LYS A 61 -20.60 1.97 -10.85
N SER A 62 -20.65 1.01 -11.78
CA SER A 62 -19.54 0.67 -12.69
C SER A 62 -18.86 1.86 -13.37
N HIS A 63 -19.61 2.86 -13.83
CA HIS A 63 -19.04 4.05 -14.48
C HIS A 63 -18.29 4.97 -13.50
N VAL A 64 -18.79 5.14 -12.26
CA VAL A 64 -18.12 5.90 -11.20
C VAL A 64 -16.89 5.15 -10.71
N GLU A 65 -17.01 3.84 -10.48
CA GLU A 65 -15.89 2.96 -10.12
C GLU A 65 -14.75 3.08 -11.15
N SER A 66 -15.08 3.02 -12.44
CA SER A 66 -14.12 3.15 -13.53
C SER A 66 -13.47 4.53 -13.57
N ALA A 67 -14.24 5.59 -13.30
CA ALA A 67 -13.73 6.95 -13.25
C ALA A 67 -12.73 7.14 -12.10
N VAL A 68 -13.08 6.71 -10.89
CA VAL A 68 -12.19 6.73 -9.72
C VAL A 68 -10.94 5.90 -9.98
N MET A 69 -11.09 4.69 -10.51
CA MET A 69 -9.95 3.82 -10.88
C MET A 69 -8.99 4.50 -11.87
N ASN A 70 -9.50 5.21 -12.86
CA ASN A 70 -8.66 5.94 -13.83
C ASN A 70 -7.88 7.07 -13.16
N ILE A 71 -8.51 7.83 -12.27
CA ILE A 71 -7.86 8.89 -11.49
C ILE A 71 -6.73 8.29 -10.64
N LEU A 72 -7.03 7.24 -9.87
CA LEU A 72 -6.06 6.63 -8.97
C LEU A 72 -4.88 5.98 -9.72
N LYS A 73 -5.14 5.29 -10.84
CA LYS A 73 -4.09 4.73 -11.70
C LYS A 73 -3.19 5.81 -12.29
N HIS A 74 -3.78 6.93 -12.69
CA HIS A 74 -3.03 8.08 -13.17
C HIS A 74 -2.13 8.64 -12.06
N GLN A 75 -2.69 8.92 -10.89
CA GLN A 75 -1.95 9.42 -9.72
C GLN A 75 -0.82 8.50 -9.29
N TYR A 76 -1.06 7.18 -9.30
CA TYR A 76 -0.04 6.18 -8.98
C TYR A 76 1.13 6.20 -9.99
N LYS A 77 0.84 6.37 -11.28
CA LYS A 77 1.85 6.38 -12.34
C LYS A 77 2.69 7.65 -12.36
N THR A 78 2.04 8.81 -12.31
CA THR A 78 2.70 10.10 -12.52
C THR A 78 3.29 10.69 -11.24
N PHE A 79 2.92 10.15 -10.07
CA PHE A 79 3.09 10.82 -8.77
C PHE A 79 2.52 12.24 -8.75
N SER A 80 1.71 12.59 -9.75
CA SER A 80 1.16 13.91 -9.93
C SER A 80 -0.36 13.82 -9.73
N PRO A 81 -0.90 14.64 -8.84
CA PRO A 81 -2.33 14.79 -8.66
C PRO A 81 -2.97 15.72 -9.71
N ALA A 82 -2.20 16.16 -10.73
CA ALA A 82 -2.62 17.16 -11.71
C ALA A 82 -3.77 16.68 -12.61
N GLN A 83 -4.78 17.53 -12.75
CA GLN A 83 -5.97 17.30 -13.58
C GLN A 83 -5.67 17.25 -15.10
N GLU A 84 -4.57 17.87 -15.54
CA GLU A 84 -4.32 18.25 -16.94
C GLU A 84 -4.25 17.08 -17.92
N GLU A 85 -3.95 15.88 -17.44
CA GLU A 85 -3.86 14.66 -18.26
C GLU A 85 -5.14 13.80 -18.24
N LEU A 86 -6.14 14.16 -17.43
CA LEU A 86 -7.39 13.42 -17.28
C LEU A 86 -8.53 14.10 -18.05
N ARG A 87 -9.35 13.29 -18.73
CA ARG A 87 -10.55 13.79 -19.43
C ARG A 87 -11.54 14.38 -18.44
N THR A 88 -12.09 15.56 -18.74
CA THR A 88 -13.10 16.25 -17.91
C THR A 88 -14.27 15.35 -17.52
N GLU A 89 -14.76 14.54 -18.45
CA GLU A 89 -15.87 13.59 -18.23
C GLU A 89 -15.59 12.57 -17.12
N VAL A 90 -14.34 12.09 -17.01
CA VAL A 90 -13.91 11.17 -15.95
C VAL A 90 -13.99 11.87 -14.60
N ILE A 91 -13.55 13.13 -14.56
CA ILE A 91 -13.48 13.90 -13.33
C ILE A 91 -14.88 14.30 -12.86
N ASP A 92 -15.75 14.75 -13.77
CA ASP A 92 -17.14 15.08 -13.44
C ASP A 92 -17.90 13.86 -12.93
N THR A 93 -17.69 12.69 -13.56
CA THR A 93 -18.29 11.43 -13.14
C THR A 93 -17.86 11.05 -11.72
N ALA A 94 -16.56 11.14 -11.43
CA ALA A 94 -16.04 10.86 -10.10
C ALA A 94 -16.51 11.90 -9.06
N ARG A 95 -16.62 13.19 -9.44
CA ARG A 95 -17.09 14.23 -8.52
C ARG A 95 -18.53 14.01 -8.08
N GLN A 96 -19.41 13.65 -9.02
CA GLN A 96 -20.81 13.43 -8.72
C GLN A 96 -21.06 12.11 -7.97
N GLY A 97 -20.25 11.08 -8.23
CA GLY A 97 -20.49 9.74 -7.70
C GLY A 97 -19.65 9.35 -6.47
N ALA A 98 -18.48 9.96 -6.31
CA ALA A 98 -17.43 9.54 -5.37
C ALA A 98 -16.93 10.67 -4.45
N GLU A 99 -17.56 11.86 -4.51
CA GLU A 99 -17.24 13.01 -3.66
C GLU A 99 -15.74 13.39 -3.67
N ILE A 100 -15.10 13.30 -4.84
CA ILE A 100 -13.70 13.73 -4.97
C ILE A 100 -13.55 15.23 -4.72
N GLU A 101 -12.47 15.60 -4.06
CA GLU A 101 -12.16 16.97 -3.65
C GLU A 101 -11.12 17.62 -4.58
N TYR A 102 -11.16 18.95 -4.66
CA TYR A 102 -10.20 19.77 -5.40
C TYR A 102 -9.36 20.62 -4.45
N GLY A 103 -8.04 20.61 -4.66
CA GLY A 103 -7.13 21.56 -4.04
C GLY A 103 -6.12 22.12 -5.05
N GLY A 104 -6.43 23.28 -5.64
CA GLY A 104 -5.62 23.82 -6.74
C GLY A 104 -5.72 22.94 -7.99
N SER A 105 -4.59 22.51 -8.55
CA SER A 105 -4.56 21.57 -9.68
C SER A 105 -4.73 20.10 -9.25
N TRP A 106 -4.92 19.84 -7.95
CA TRP A 106 -4.88 18.49 -7.38
C TRP A 106 -6.29 17.91 -7.24
N LEU A 107 -6.42 16.65 -7.64
CA LEU A 107 -7.58 15.80 -7.35
C LEU A 107 -7.31 14.94 -6.13
N PHE A 108 -8.21 14.96 -5.16
CA PHE A 108 -8.12 14.13 -3.97
C PHE A 108 -9.30 13.18 -3.90
N VAL A 109 -9.01 11.90 -3.69
CA VAL A 109 -10.03 10.87 -3.45
C VAL A 109 -10.09 10.63 -1.95
N PRO A 110 -11.07 11.21 -1.23
CA PRO A 110 -11.20 10.99 0.20
C PRO A 110 -11.61 9.54 0.48
N LEU A 111 -11.08 9.03 1.58
CA LEU A 111 -11.40 7.73 2.14
C LEU A 111 -12.09 7.96 3.48
N GLY A 112 -13.33 7.49 3.56
CA GLY A 112 -14.21 7.61 4.73
C GLY A 112 -14.78 6.25 5.13
N GLU A 113 -15.58 6.26 6.19
CA GLU A 113 -16.20 5.04 6.74
C GLU A 113 -17.60 4.78 6.17
N ASP A 114 -18.29 5.83 5.70
CA ASP A 114 -19.65 5.77 5.18
C ASP A 114 -19.85 6.53 3.84
N GLY A 115 -21.05 6.39 3.29
CA GLY A 115 -21.50 7.16 2.13
C GLY A 115 -20.72 6.87 0.83
N ALA A 116 -20.48 7.92 0.04
CA ALA A 116 -19.72 7.80 -1.21
C ALA A 116 -18.21 7.60 -0.96
N GLN A 117 -17.69 8.11 0.16
CA GLN A 117 -16.28 8.02 0.52
C GLN A 117 -15.89 6.62 1.00
N ALA A 118 -16.80 5.89 1.64
CA ALA A 118 -16.64 4.46 1.91
C ALA A 118 -16.37 3.65 0.62
N LYS A 119 -17.09 3.96 -0.46
CA LYS A 119 -16.97 3.24 -1.73
C LYS A 119 -15.65 3.50 -2.45
N ASN A 120 -14.92 4.55 -2.09
CA ASN A 120 -13.61 4.87 -2.65
C ASN A 120 -12.51 3.87 -2.23
N TRP A 121 -12.75 3.12 -1.14
CA TRP A 121 -11.84 2.08 -0.67
C TRP A 121 -11.66 0.95 -1.68
N ASN A 122 -12.74 0.52 -2.34
CA ASN A 122 -12.69 -0.63 -3.24
C ASN A 122 -11.75 -0.41 -4.45
N PRO A 123 -11.79 0.72 -5.17
CA PRO A 123 -10.78 1.06 -6.16
C PRO A 123 -9.34 1.09 -5.63
N VAL A 124 -9.12 1.62 -4.41
CA VAL A 124 -7.79 1.66 -3.80
C VAL A 124 -7.28 0.26 -3.52
N ILE A 125 -8.08 -0.57 -2.84
CA ILE A 125 -7.73 -1.95 -2.49
C ILE A 125 -7.37 -2.75 -3.76
N LYS A 126 -8.16 -2.60 -4.84
CA LYS A 126 -7.87 -3.24 -6.13
C LYS A 126 -6.52 -2.84 -6.72
N ILE A 127 -6.12 -1.56 -6.59
CA ILE A 127 -4.80 -1.12 -7.06
C ILE A 127 -3.70 -1.73 -6.18
N LEU A 128 -3.88 -1.73 -4.85
CA LEU A 128 -2.91 -2.34 -3.93
C LEU A 128 -2.74 -3.83 -4.22
N GLN A 129 -3.83 -4.58 -4.40
CA GLN A 129 -3.82 -6.00 -4.78
C GLN A 129 -3.14 -6.26 -6.13
N GLN A 130 -3.21 -5.32 -7.08
CA GLN A 130 -2.49 -5.44 -8.36
C GLN A 130 -0.98 -5.22 -8.21
N ARG A 131 -0.55 -4.45 -7.21
CA ARG A 131 0.86 -4.00 -7.08
C ARG A 131 1.68 -4.77 -6.08
N LEU A 132 1.07 -5.23 -4.99
CA LEU A 132 1.78 -5.96 -3.95
C LEU A 132 2.44 -7.25 -4.46
N PRO A 133 1.84 -8.06 -5.34
CA PRO A 133 2.51 -9.25 -5.87
C PRO A 133 3.79 -8.93 -6.66
N GLU A 134 3.80 -7.83 -7.41
CA GLU A 134 4.99 -7.35 -8.14
C GLU A 134 6.08 -6.95 -7.14
N ILE A 135 5.73 -6.19 -6.10
CA ILE A 135 6.65 -5.78 -5.04
C ILE A 135 7.20 -6.98 -4.25
N VAL A 136 6.36 -7.94 -3.90
CA VAL A 136 6.77 -9.20 -3.25
C VAL A 136 7.76 -9.96 -4.12
N SER A 137 7.51 -10.04 -5.43
CA SER A 137 8.44 -10.65 -6.39
C SER A 137 9.79 -9.94 -6.39
N ASP A 138 9.80 -8.60 -6.42
CA ASP A 138 11.03 -7.81 -6.39
C ASP A 138 11.83 -8.05 -5.11
N PHE A 139 11.18 -8.04 -3.93
CA PHE A 139 11.87 -8.32 -2.67
C PHE A 139 12.34 -9.77 -2.53
N ASN A 140 11.65 -10.73 -3.14
CA ASN A 140 12.13 -12.10 -3.23
C ASN A 140 13.42 -12.18 -4.06
N GLN A 141 13.48 -11.45 -5.18
CA GLN A 141 14.68 -11.36 -6.01
C GLN A 141 15.83 -10.68 -5.26
N ILE A 142 15.55 -9.59 -4.53
CA ILE A 142 16.53 -8.91 -3.67
C ILE A 142 17.08 -9.87 -2.61
N SER A 143 16.20 -10.57 -1.90
CA SER A 143 16.55 -11.56 -0.87
C SER A 143 17.48 -12.64 -1.44
N HIS A 144 17.13 -13.20 -2.60
CA HIS A 144 17.94 -14.23 -3.26
C HIS A 144 19.33 -13.72 -3.65
N ARG A 145 19.42 -12.47 -4.15
CA ARG A 145 20.71 -11.85 -4.48
C ARG A 145 21.57 -11.59 -3.25
N ILE A 146 21.00 -11.05 -2.17
CA ILE A 146 21.72 -10.85 -0.90
C ILE A 146 22.31 -12.18 -0.40
N GLN A 147 21.54 -13.27 -0.47
CA GLN A 147 22.02 -14.60 -0.06
C GLN A 147 23.16 -15.12 -0.95
N THR A 148 23.03 -14.93 -2.27
CA THR A 148 24.03 -15.41 -3.25
C THR A 148 25.34 -14.66 -3.16
N ASP A 149 25.29 -13.35 -2.90
CA ASP A 149 26.48 -12.49 -2.79
C ASP A 149 27.20 -12.66 -1.42
N GLY A 150 26.75 -13.58 -0.57
CA GLY A 150 27.27 -13.74 0.79
C GLY A 150 26.97 -12.53 1.68
N GLY A 151 25.86 -11.84 1.40
CA GLY A 151 25.47 -10.59 2.01
C GLY A 151 25.36 -10.66 3.53
N GLU A 152 25.55 -9.52 4.17
CA GLU A 152 25.58 -9.40 5.62
C GLU A 152 24.32 -9.97 6.27
N LYS A 153 24.48 -10.63 7.42
CA LYS A 153 23.35 -11.22 8.18
C LYS A 153 22.23 -10.20 8.46
N ARG A 154 22.60 -8.93 8.65
CA ARG A 154 21.67 -7.83 8.88
C ARG A 154 20.81 -7.53 7.66
N LEU A 155 21.40 -7.48 6.45
CA LEU A 155 20.66 -7.25 5.20
C LEU A 155 19.66 -8.38 4.93
N ASN A 156 20.08 -9.63 5.16
CA ASN A 156 19.21 -10.80 5.07
C ASN A 156 18.01 -10.69 6.02
N ARG A 157 18.25 -10.32 7.28
CA ARG A 157 17.18 -10.11 8.26
C ARG A 157 16.23 -9.00 7.83
N SER A 158 16.76 -7.85 7.42
CA SER A 158 15.93 -6.72 7.00
C SER A 158 15.03 -7.05 5.81
N CYS A 159 15.58 -7.76 4.82
CA CYS A 159 14.81 -8.18 3.64
C CYS A 159 13.75 -9.23 3.99
N LYS A 160 14.05 -10.18 4.89
CA LYS A 160 13.08 -11.16 5.38
C LYS A 160 11.89 -10.48 6.07
N ASN A 161 12.17 -9.51 6.93
CA ASN A 161 11.12 -8.78 7.65
C ASN A 161 10.23 -7.97 6.70
N ILE A 162 10.81 -7.38 5.63
CA ILE A 162 10.01 -6.70 4.59
C ILE A 162 9.07 -7.69 3.89
N LEU A 163 9.57 -8.88 3.53
CA LEU A 163 8.75 -9.92 2.90
C LEU A 163 7.61 -10.37 3.82
N GLU A 164 7.89 -10.63 5.09
CA GLU A 164 6.87 -11.00 6.09
C GLU A 164 5.77 -9.90 6.20
N MET A 165 6.16 -8.62 6.25
CA MET A 165 5.22 -7.51 6.27
C MET A 165 4.36 -7.42 5.00
N LEU A 166 4.98 -7.63 3.83
CA LEU A 166 4.27 -7.58 2.54
C LEU A 166 3.28 -8.74 2.39
N GLU A 167 3.67 -9.95 2.78
CA GLU A 167 2.80 -11.14 2.77
C GLU A 167 1.59 -10.94 3.69
N VAL A 168 1.80 -10.38 4.89
CA VAL A 168 0.71 -10.06 5.80
C VAL A 168 -0.22 -9.00 5.21
N LEU A 169 0.33 -7.97 4.56
CA LEU A 169 -0.45 -6.93 3.91
C LEU A 169 -1.30 -7.50 2.75
N GLU A 170 -0.71 -8.32 1.88
CA GLU A 170 -1.42 -9.00 0.79
C GLU A 170 -2.58 -9.85 1.34
N TYR A 171 -2.30 -10.70 2.34
CA TYR A 171 -3.31 -11.51 3.00
C TYR A 171 -4.45 -10.67 3.62
N THR A 172 -4.12 -9.53 4.24
CA THR A 172 -5.12 -8.63 4.84
C THR A 172 -6.05 -8.06 3.80
N LEU A 173 -5.51 -7.59 2.66
CA LEU A 173 -6.29 -6.99 1.59
C LEU A 173 -7.16 -8.03 0.89
N ASP A 174 -6.62 -9.21 0.60
CA ASP A 174 -7.39 -10.31 0.02
C ASP A 174 -8.55 -10.75 0.92
N ARG A 175 -8.29 -10.89 2.22
CA ARG A 175 -9.35 -11.23 3.18
C ARG A 175 -10.40 -10.12 3.28
N SER A 176 -10.00 -8.85 3.23
CA SER A 176 -10.95 -7.72 3.27
C SER A 176 -11.92 -7.74 2.08
N THR A 177 -11.46 -8.18 0.90
CA THR A 177 -12.34 -8.30 -0.28
C THR A 177 -13.17 -9.59 -0.27
N ALA A 178 -12.59 -10.72 0.18
CA ALA A 178 -13.26 -12.01 0.23
C ALA A 178 -14.40 -12.06 1.28
N THR A 179 -14.19 -11.44 2.44
CA THR A 179 -15.17 -11.46 3.55
C THR A 179 -16.42 -10.64 3.23
N ASN A 180 -16.30 -9.63 2.37
CA ASN A 180 -17.40 -8.79 1.92
C ASN A 180 -18.28 -9.44 0.83
N GLY A 181 -17.87 -10.58 0.27
CA GLY A 181 -18.77 -11.46 -0.46
C GLY A 181 -19.71 -12.28 0.44
N TYR A 182 -19.47 -12.33 1.75
CA TYR A 182 -20.14 -13.30 2.64
C TYR A 182 -20.74 -12.76 3.95
N VAL A 183 -20.31 -11.63 4.54
CA VAL A 183 -20.87 -11.24 5.86
C VAL A 183 -20.89 -9.72 6.09
N SER A 184 -22.07 -9.11 6.05
CA SER A 184 -22.32 -7.70 6.42
C SER A 184 -22.29 -7.43 7.93
N HIS A 185 -22.02 -8.42 8.78
CA HIS A 185 -21.96 -8.26 10.24
C HIS A 185 -21.09 -9.34 10.86
N ARG A 186 -19.78 -9.11 11.02
CA ARG A 186 -19.02 -9.83 12.05
C ARG A 186 -17.71 -9.12 12.41
N THR A 187 -17.65 -8.73 13.67
CA THR A 187 -16.46 -8.39 14.46
C THR A 187 -15.46 -9.55 14.42
N ASP A 188 -14.44 -9.47 13.54
CA ASP A 188 -13.46 -10.54 13.38
C ASP A 188 -12.21 -10.26 14.24
N HIS A 189 -12.10 -10.94 15.39
CA HIS A 189 -10.98 -10.89 16.34
C HIS A 189 -9.60 -11.18 15.70
N ASN A 190 -9.57 -11.76 14.49
CA ASN A 190 -8.34 -12.13 13.79
C ASN A 190 -7.66 -10.96 13.07
N GLN A 191 -8.40 -9.92 12.68
CA GLN A 191 -7.81 -8.72 12.07
C GLN A 191 -7.02 -7.92 13.11
N ASP A 192 -7.57 -7.85 14.32
CA ASP A 192 -6.94 -7.23 15.48
C ASP A 192 -5.66 -8.00 15.90
N ASN A 193 -5.67 -9.34 15.80
CA ASN A 193 -4.50 -10.17 16.05
C ASN A 193 -3.42 -10.04 14.98
N LEU A 194 -3.81 -9.87 13.71
CA LEU A 194 -2.89 -9.71 12.59
C LEU A 194 -2.20 -8.34 12.65
N LEU A 195 -2.95 -7.28 12.91
CA LEU A 195 -2.41 -5.93 13.11
C LEU A 195 -1.54 -5.87 14.38
N LYS A 196 -1.90 -6.60 15.45
CA LYS A 196 -1.03 -6.79 16.63
C LYS A 196 0.22 -7.62 16.33
N SER A 197 0.19 -8.54 15.37
CA SER A 197 1.36 -9.33 14.95
C SER A 197 2.33 -8.46 14.17
N ILE A 198 1.81 -7.65 13.23
CA ILE A 198 2.54 -6.59 12.55
C ILE A 198 3.11 -5.62 13.60
N GLU A 199 2.31 -5.13 14.54
CA GLU A 199 2.75 -4.24 15.62
C GLU A 199 3.83 -4.86 16.52
N ARG A 200 3.73 -6.15 16.86
CA ARG A 200 4.78 -6.87 17.60
C ARG A 200 6.07 -6.97 16.81
N GLU A 201 6.01 -7.32 15.53
CA GLU A 201 7.20 -7.39 14.68
C GLU A 201 7.80 -5.99 14.45
N ILE A 202 6.97 -4.96 14.32
CA ILE A 202 7.38 -3.55 14.26
C ILE A 202 8.03 -3.09 15.58
N THR A 203 7.51 -3.52 16.73
CA THR A 203 8.07 -3.20 18.05
C THR A 203 9.42 -3.88 18.25
N VAL A 204 9.56 -5.12 17.81
CA VAL A 204 10.84 -5.85 17.80
C VAL A 204 11.84 -5.19 16.86
N LEU A 205 11.39 -4.69 15.69
CA LEU A 205 12.22 -3.97 14.73
C LEU A 205 12.66 -2.57 15.19
N ARG A 206 11.83 -1.88 15.98
CA ARG A 206 12.18 -0.61 16.64
C ARG A 206 13.09 -0.81 17.86
N GLY A 207 13.09 -2.01 18.45
CA GLY A 207 13.76 -2.33 19.71
C GLY A 207 15.22 -2.81 19.62
N ASP A 208 15.76 -3.12 18.44
CA ASP A 208 17.15 -3.55 18.26
C ASP A 208 18.15 -2.38 18.06
N THR A 209 17.85 -1.22 18.68
CA THR A 209 18.76 -0.05 18.70
C THR A 209 19.45 0.18 20.05
N ASP A 210 19.16 -0.63 21.07
CA ASP A 210 19.82 -0.57 22.38
C ASP A 210 20.50 -1.92 22.71
N ALA A 211 21.63 -2.18 22.06
CA ALA A 211 22.64 -3.14 22.51
C ALA A 211 24.05 -2.70 22.09
#